data_AF-A0A2W4NWG0-F1
#
_entry.id   AF-A0A2W4NWG0-F1
#
_cell.length_a   1.000
_cell.length_b   1.000
_cell.length_c   1.000
_cell.angle_alpha   90.00
_cell.angle_beta   90.00
_cell.angle_gamma   90.00
#
_symmetry.space_group_name_H-M   'P 1'
#
loop_
_entity.id
_entity.type
_entity.pdbx_description
1 polymer ?
#
loop_
_entity_poly.entity_id
_entity_poly.type
_entity_poly.pdbx_seq_one_letter_code
_entity_poly.pdbx_strand_id
1 'polypeptide(L)'
;MTNAPIVSLPLWRALRRPPSRNPLFRRTYGMPEQPFPWYVGCFQWLGVLFFLPILAIPGTIYGLGWAIGISHLIGKEREIGRFDLLSLCPPGPLGMSWAIATGYLYHHRTFRNIIMPGNLLFRVLLMALIVGGASPLFAPTMALTLGIADFALTILGAAAALVIDHVQSIAAAALVGMTAIGFNASRVNTQIVAFALYSSIQLITYLLTLIIGFVILPVLVDSLGITGTAATFVLVAARLLVFATTREMLLVLLWYWLVEQVNPDPLEARSLIGNTGLSRASGDRMTVH
;
A
#
# COMPACT_ATOMS: atom_id res chain seq x y z
N MET A 1 12.84 0.55 24.74
CA MET A 1 12.38 0.98 23.41
C MET A 1 12.70 -0.12 22.42
N THR A 2 11.75 -1.03 22.19
CA THR A 2 11.85 -2.06 21.15
C THR A 2 11.81 -1.36 19.79
N ASN A 3 12.84 -1.56 18.95
CA ASN A 3 12.91 -1.02 17.60
C ASN A 3 11.55 -1.18 16.90
N ALA A 4 10.94 -0.07 16.48
CA ALA A 4 9.69 -0.12 15.73
C ALA A 4 9.92 -1.03 14.51
N PRO A 5 9.24 -2.19 14.42
CA PRO A 5 9.55 -3.13 13.36
C PRO A 5 9.16 -2.52 12.02
N ILE A 6 10.01 -2.68 11.01
CA ILE A 6 9.63 -2.43 9.61
C ILE A 6 8.59 -3.50 9.26
N VAL A 7 7.34 -3.10 9.11
CA VAL A 7 6.15 -3.93 8.90
C VAL A 7 5.81 -4.05 7.42
N SER A 8 6.07 -3.04 6.59
CA SER A 8 5.65 -3.05 5.17
C SER A 8 6.27 -4.19 4.37
N LEU A 9 7.58 -4.42 4.50
CA LEU A 9 8.28 -5.44 3.73
C LEU A 9 7.89 -6.87 4.14
N PRO A 10 7.77 -7.21 5.44
CA PRO A 10 7.17 -8.48 5.86
C PRO A 10 5.74 -8.66 5.37
N LEU A 11 4.86 -7.66 5.51
CA LEU A 11 3.48 -7.72 5.04
C LEU A 11 3.41 -7.94 3.53
N TRP A 12 4.23 -7.21 2.77
CA TRP A 12 4.30 -7.38 1.32
C TRP A 12 4.75 -8.79 0.93
N ARG A 13 5.76 -9.34 1.62
CA ARG A 13 6.20 -10.72 1.41
C ARG A 13 5.11 -11.73 1.77
N ALA A 14 4.36 -11.50 2.83
CA ALA A 14 3.22 -12.32 3.22
C ALA A 14 2.09 -12.23 2.18
N LEU A 15 1.79 -11.04 1.64
CA LEU A 15 0.79 -10.84 0.58
C LEU A 15 1.20 -11.60 -0.68
N ARG A 16 2.47 -11.53 -1.07
CA ARG A 16 2.99 -12.25 -2.26
C ARG A 16 2.98 -13.78 -2.13
N ARG A 17 2.79 -14.31 -0.92
CA ARG A 17 2.77 -15.75 -0.62
C ARG A 17 1.40 -16.12 -0.06
N PRO A 18 0.34 -16.11 -0.89
CA PRO A 18 -1.00 -16.40 -0.42
C PRO A 18 -1.07 -17.81 0.18
N PRO A 19 -1.91 -18.03 1.21
CA PRO A 19 -2.10 -19.34 1.81
C PRO A 19 -2.93 -20.24 0.88
N SER A 20 -2.35 -20.67 -0.24
CA SER A 20 -3.04 -21.41 -1.32
C SER A 20 -3.62 -22.77 -0.92
N ARG A 21 -3.16 -23.31 0.22
CA ARG A 21 -3.70 -24.53 0.84
C ARG A 21 -4.89 -24.26 1.77
N ASN A 22 -5.12 -23.01 2.18
CA ASN A 22 -6.23 -22.66 3.06
C ASN A 22 -7.56 -22.73 2.27
N PRO A 23 -8.57 -23.50 2.73
CA PRO A 23 -9.84 -23.64 2.03
C PRO A 23 -10.60 -22.32 1.91
N LEU A 24 -10.45 -21.37 2.85
CA LEU A 24 -11.07 -20.05 2.74
C LEU A 24 -10.45 -19.21 1.63
N PHE A 25 -9.12 -19.24 1.49
CA PHE A 25 -8.46 -18.56 0.38
C PHE A 25 -9.01 -19.06 -0.95
N ARG A 26 -9.13 -20.39 -1.13
CA ARG A 26 -9.67 -21.00 -2.35
C ARG A 26 -11.14 -20.61 -2.58
N ARG A 27 -11.95 -20.61 -1.53
CA ARG A 27 -13.36 -20.21 -1.60
C ARG A 27 -13.50 -18.75 -2.01
N THR A 28 -12.74 -17.84 -1.41
CA THR A 28 -12.76 -16.41 -1.74
C THR A 28 -12.24 -16.15 -3.14
N TYR A 29 -11.12 -16.80 -3.52
CA TYR A 29 -10.53 -16.68 -4.84
C TYR A 29 -11.45 -17.19 -5.96
N GLY A 30 -12.29 -18.19 -5.68
CA GLY A 30 -13.23 -18.78 -6.63
C GLY A 30 -14.62 -18.12 -6.67
N MET A 31 -14.87 -17.06 -5.89
CA MET A 31 -16.14 -16.32 -5.99
C MET A 31 -16.26 -15.69 -7.38
N PRO A 32 -17.46 -15.47 -7.93
CA PRO A 32 -17.61 -14.74 -9.19
C PRO A 32 -17.08 -13.31 -9.03
N GLU A 33 -16.33 -12.83 -10.03
CA GLU A 33 -15.81 -11.45 -10.07
C GLU A 33 -16.97 -10.48 -9.92
N GLN A 34 -17.02 -9.76 -8.79
CA GLN A 34 -17.92 -8.63 -8.66
C GLN A 34 -17.40 -7.55 -9.61
N PRO A 35 -18.20 -7.10 -10.58
CA PRO A 35 -17.76 -6.06 -11.50
C PRO A 35 -17.39 -4.83 -10.68
N PHE A 36 -16.18 -4.31 -10.89
CA PHE A 36 -15.84 -2.99 -10.36
C PHE A 36 -16.93 -2.03 -10.86
N PRO A 37 -17.52 -1.22 -9.97
CA PRO A 37 -18.53 -0.28 -10.39
C PRO A 37 -17.95 0.59 -11.50
N TRP A 38 -18.64 0.65 -12.65
CA TRP A 38 -18.14 1.31 -13.86
C TRP A 38 -17.71 2.77 -13.62
N TYR A 39 -18.35 3.45 -12.65
CA TYR A 39 -18.03 4.82 -12.27
C TYR A 39 -16.62 4.96 -11.65
N VAL A 40 -16.04 3.90 -11.09
CA VAL A 40 -14.64 3.92 -10.60
C VAL A 40 -13.67 4.11 -11.78
N GLY A 41 -13.97 3.49 -12.92
CA GLY A 41 -13.23 3.72 -14.16
C GLY A 41 -13.39 5.15 -14.67
N CYS A 42 -14.61 5.71 -14.62
CA CYS A 42 -14.84 7.11 -15.00
C CYS A 42 -14.08 8.09 -14.08
N PHE A 43 -14.07 7.85 -12.77
CA PHE A 43 -13.28 8.64 -11.82
C PHE A 43 -11.78 8.53 -12.09
N GLN A 44 -11.29 7.35 -12.46
CA GLN A 44 -9.91 7.15 -12.86
C GLN A 44 -9.57 7.97 -14.12
N TRP A 45 -10.42 7.94 -15.15
CA TRP A 45 -10.19 8.68 -16.39
C TRP A 45 -10.35 10.21 -16.22
N LEU A 46 -11.40 10.67 -15.52
CA LEU A 46 -11.61 12.09 -15.23
C LEU A 46 -10.54 12.63 -14.28
N GLY A 47 -10.15 11.87 -13.26
CA GLY A 47 -9.06 12.24 -12.37
C GLY A 47 -7.76 12.48 -13.14
N VAL A 48 -7.39 11.58 -14.05
CA VAL A 48 -6.21 11.73 -14.91
C VAL A 48 -6.25 13.01 -15.76
N LEU A 49 -7.43 13.44 -16.20
CA LEU A 49 -7.60 14.61 -17.06
C LEU A 49 -7.51 15.95 -16.31
N PHE A 50 -7.93 15.98 -15.03
CA PHE A 50 -8.11 17.24 -14.28
C PHE A 50 -7.00 17.58 -13.30
N PHE A 51 -6.12 16.66 -12.88
CA PHE A 51 -4.97 17.07 -12.07
C PHE A 51 -3.63 16.41 -12.46
N LEU A 52 -2.65 17.26 -12.72
CA LEU A 52 -1.26 16.92 -13.03
C LEU A 52 -0.45 16.19 -11.92
N PRO A 53 -0.80 16.16 -10.61
CA PRO A 53 -0.06 15.36 -9.61
C PRO A 53 -0.49 13.88 -9.52
N ILE A 54 -1.38 13.40 -10.38
CA ILE A 54 -2.23 12.21 -10.14
C ILE A 54 -1.61 10.85 -10.42
N LEU A 55 -0.31 10.75 -10.70
CA LEU A 55 0.32 9.44 -10.89
C LEU A 55 0.29 8.51 -9.66
N ALA A 56 0.04 9.06 -8.48
CA ALA A 56 -0.21 8.31 -7.25
C ALA A 56 -1.68 7.82 -7.10
N ILE A 57 -2.62 8.37 -7.87
CA ILE A 57 -4.05 8.06 -7.75
C ILE A 57 -4.44 6.66 -8.19
N PRO A 58 -3.85 6.02 -9.23
CA PRO A 58 -4.21 4.64 -9.53
C PRO A 58 -3.99 3.72 -8.33
N GLY A 59 -2.87 3.88 -7.61
CA GLY A 59 -2.61 3.15 -6.37
C GLY A 59 -3.67 3.42 -5.32
N THR A 60 -4.04 4.68 -5.13
CA THR A 60 -5.09 5.12 -4.20
C THR A 60 -6.46 4.55 -4.55
N ILE A 61 -6.92 4.65 -5.81
CA ILE A 61 -8.24 4.18 -6.25
C ILE A 61 -8.34 2.66 -6.11
N TYR A 62 -7.34 1.92 -6.59
CA TYR A 62 -7.36 0.46 -6.47
C TYR A 62 -7.27 0.02 -5.01
N GLY A 63 -6.39 0.64 -4.22
CA GLY A 63 -6.29 0.36 -2.79
C GLY A 63 -7.57 0.66 -2.03
N LEU A 64 -8.25 1.76 -2.35
CA LEU A 64 -9.55 2.11 -1.77
C LEU A 64 -10.61 1.05 -2.12
N GLY A 65 -10.71 0.67 -3.39
CA GLY A 65 -11.63 -0.38 -3.85
C GLY A 65 -11.35 -1.72 -3.16
N TRP A 66 -10.08 -2.10 -3.00
CA TRP A 66 -9.70 -3.29 -2.26
C TRP A 66 -10.03 -3.20 -0.78
N ALA A 67 -9.78 -2.06 -0.12
CA ALA A 67 -10.10 -1.88 1.30
C ALA A 67 -11.61 -2.05 1.56
N ILE A 68 -12.45 -1.41 0.74
CA ILE A 68 -13.92 -1.53 0.81
C ILE A 68 -14.38 -2.96 0.50
N GLY A 69 -13.77 -3.60 -0.51
CA GLY A 69 -14.12 -4.95 -0.91
C GLY A 69 -13.77 -6.00 0.15
N ILE A 70 -12.59 -5.88 0.75
CA ILE A 70 -12.12 -6.75 1.85
C ILE A 70 -13.02 -6.57 3.07
N SER A 71 -13.31 -5.31 3.46
CA SER A 71 -14.15 -5.04 4.64
C SER A 71 -15.58 -5.54 4.44
N HIS A 72 -16.14 -5.37 3.24
CA HIS A 72 -17.44 -5.92 2.87
C HIS A 72 -17.48 -7.44 2.96
N LEU A 73 -16.47 -8.11 2.43
CA LEU A 73 -16.44 -9.57 2.38
C LEU A 73 -16.32 -10.18 3.78
N ILE A 74 -15.43 -9.65 4.63
CA ILE A 74 -15.29 -10.15 6.00
C ILE A 74 -16.53 -9.79 6.83
N GLY A 75 -17.07 -8.57 6.67
CA GLY A 75 -18.34 -8.17 7.30
C GLY A 75 -19.51 -9.08 6.92
N LYS A 76 -19.57 -9.53 5.66
CA LYS A 76 -20.55 -10.53 5.20
C LYS A 76 -20.39 -11.87 5.91
N GLU A 77 -19.17 -12.38 6.03
CA GLU A 77 -18.93 -13.66 6.72
C GLU A 77 -19.18 -13.56 8.24
N ARG A 78 -19.00 -12.38 8.86
CA ARG A 78 -19.38 -12.11 10.25
C ARG A 78 -20.89 -12.08 10.46
N GLU A 79 -21.65 -11.39 9.60
CA GLU A 79 -23.12 -11.36 9.72
C GLU A 79 -23.77 -12.75 9.59
N ILE A 80 -23.12 -13.68 8.88
CA ILE A 80 -23.58 -15.08 8.77
C ILE A 80 -23.15 -15.93 9.99
N GLY A 81 -22.36 -15.37 10.92
CA GLY A 81 -21.76 -16.09 12.05
C GLY A 81 -20.65 -17.07 11.65
N ARG A 82 -20.29 -17.13 10.35
CA ARG A 82 -19.27 -18.06 9.85
C ARG A 82 -17.88 -17.62 10.26
N PHE A 83 -17.62 -16.32 10.28
CA PHE A 83 -16.31 -15.79 10.66
C PHE A 83 -15.90 -16.22 12.07
N ASP A 84 -16.84 -16.23 13.03
CA ASP A 84 -16.57 -16.61 14.41
C ASP A 84 -16.23 -18.10 14.52
N LEU A 85 -16.98 -18.96 13.81
CA LEU A 85 -16.68 -20.40 13.70
C LEU A 85 -15.31 -20.65 13.05
N LEU A 86 -14.95 -19.89 12.02
CA LEU A 86 -13.66 -20.00 11.34
C LEU A 86 -12.51 -19.49 12.22
N SER A 87 -12.78 -18.53 13.10
CA SER A 87 -11.79 -17.98 14.04
C SER A 87 -11.38 -18.99 15.11
N LEU A 88 -12.17 -20.05 15.33
CA LEU A 88 -11.82 -21.17 16.22
C LEU A 88 -10.81 -22.15 15.60
N CYS A 89 -10.51 -22.03 14.30
CA CYS A 89 -9.51 -22.86 13.65
C CYS A 89 -8.09 -22.42 14.03
N PRO A 90 -7.07 -23.30 13.89
CA PRO A 90 -5.69 -23.02 14.31
C PRO A 90 -5.06 -21.70 13.79
N PRO A 91 -5.40 -21.21 12.58
CA PRO A 91 -4.88 -19.92 12.12
C PRO A 91 -5.38 -18.70 12.89
N GLY A 92 -6.43 -18.82 13.70
CA GLY A 92 -7.03 -17.74 14.48
C GLY A 92 -7.75 -16.66 13.65
N PRO A 93 -8.34 -15.65 14.31
CA PRO A 93 -9.14 -14.61 13.67
C PRO A 93 -8.33 -13.70 12.73
N LEU A 94 -7.07 -13.40 13.05
CA LEU A 94 -6.19 -12.59 12.19
C LEU A 94 -5.77 -13.41 10.97
N GLY A 95 -5.44 -14.69 11.14
CA GLY A 95 -5.14 -15.60 10.04
C GLY A 95 -6.31 -15.79 9.07
N MET A 96 -7.55 -15.85 9.59
CA MET A 96 -8.75 -15.91 8.74
C MET A 96 -9.02 -14.61 8.01
N SER A 97 -8.88 -13.47 8.70
CA SER A 97 -9.00 -12.13 8.07
C SER A 97 -7.98 -11.97 6.95
N TRP A 98 -6.74 -12.40 7.19
CA TRP A 98 -5.67 -12.40 6.21
C TRP A 98 -5.95 -13.31 5.00
N ALA A 99 -6.45 -14.53 5.24
CA ALA A 99 -6.79 -15.47 4.18
C ALA A 99 -7.93 -14.92 3.28
N ILE A 100 -8.91 -14.25 3.87
CA ILE A 100 -10.00 -13.59 3.13
C ILE A 100 -9.44 -12.39 2.34
N ALA A 101 -8.66 -11.53 2.98
CA ALA A 101 -8.07 -10.35 2.35
C ALA A 101 -7.16 -10.71 1.16
N THR A 102 -6.26 -11.67 1.35
CA THR A 102 -5.38 -12.16 0.27
C THR A 102 -6.17 -12.88 -0.83
N GLY A 103 -7.18 -13.68 -0.48
CA GLY A 103 -8.08 -14.29 -1.46
C GLY A 103 -8.76 -13.25 -2.34
N TYR A 104 -9.25 -12.16 -1.74
CA TYR A 104 -9.89 -11.06 -2.44
C TYR A 104 -8.94 -10.30 -3.36
N LEU A 105 -7.71 -10.01 -2.89
CA LEU A 105 -6.70 -9.32 -3.71
C LEU A 105 -6.30 -10.15 -4.94
N TYR A 106 -6.03 -11.44 -4.76
CA TYR A 106 -5.60 -12.32 -5.86
C TYR A 106 -6.73 -12.63 -6.85
N HIS A 107 -7.97 -12.59 -6.39
CA HIS A 107 -9.14 -12.78 -7.24
C HIS A 107 -9.23 -11.72 -8.33
N HIS A 108 -8.85 -10.47 -8.03
CA HIS A 108 -8.92 -9.38 -8.99
C HIS A 108 -7.73 -9.37 -9.95
N ARG A 109 -8.01 -9.45 -11.25
CA ARG A 109 -6.99 -9.31 -12.32
C ARG A 109 -6.19 -8.02 -12.22
N THR A 110 -6.78 -6.95 -11.66
CA THR A 110 -6.12 -5.67 -11.44
C THR A 110 -4.89 -5.82 -10.56
N PHE A 111 -4.95 -6.62 -9.48
CA PHE A 111 -3.79 -6.87 -8.63
C PHE A 111 -2.61 -7.45 -9.42
N ARG A 112 -2.87 -8.44 -10.27
CA ARG A 112 -1.85 -9.03 -11.14
C ARG A 112 -1.32 -8.04 -12.17
N ASN A 113 -2.21 -7.29 -12.82
CA ASN A 113 -1.85 -6.31 -13.85
C ASN A 113 -1.05 -5.14 -13.29
N ILE A 114 -1.30 -4.76 -12.03
CA ILE A 114 -0.57 -3.65 -11.40
C ILE A 114 0.84 -4.10 -11.01
N ILE A 115 1.05 -5.36 -10.64
CA ILE A 115 2.38 -5.91 -10.33
C ILE A 115 3.22 -6.16 -11.60
N MET A 116 2.61 -6.13 -12.79
CA MET A 116 3.38 -6.31 -14.03
C MET A 116 4.38 -5.17 -14.25
N PRO A 117 5.65 -5.48 -14.56
CA PRO A 117 6.71 -4.47 -14.73
C PRO A 117 6.38 -3.47 -15.85
N GLY A 118 5.62 -3.89 -16.88
CA GLY A 118 5.19 -3.00 -17.96
C GLY A 118 4.30 -1.84 -17.50
N ASN A 119 3.40 -2.08 -16.52
CA ASN A 119 2.55 -1.02 -15.98
C ASN A 119 3.36 -0.03 -15.12
N LEU A 120 4.33 -0.54 -14.35
CA LEU A 120 5.27 0.30 -13.62
C LEU A 120 6.09 1.17 -14.58
N LEU A 121 6.66 0.58 -15.63
CA LEU A 121 7.42 1.30 -16.65
C LEU A 121 6.58 2.39 -17.30
N PHE A 122 5.34 2.07 -17.69
CA PHE A 122 4.41 3.04 -18.26
C PHE A 122 4.16 4.23 -17.32
N ARG A 123 3.97 3.98 -16.02
CA ARG A 123 3.79 5.05 -15.02
C ARG A 123 5.04 5.91 -14.86
N VAL A 124 6.23 5.31 -14.86
CA VAL A 124 7.50 6.04 -14.79
C VAL A 124 7.70 6.90 -16.04
N LEU A 125 7.40 6.38 -17.23
CA LEU A 125 7.47 7.13 -18.49
C LEU A 125 6.46 8.29 -18.52
N LEU A 126 5.23 8.05 -18.06
CA LEU A 126 4.22 9.12 -17.93
C LEU A 126 4.69 10.19 -16.94
N MET A 127 5.31 9.80 -15.81
CA MET A 127 5.88 10.73 -14.85
C MET A 127 7.00 11.55 -15.47
N ALA A 128 7.89 10.91 -16.21
CA ALA A 128 8.99 11.58 -16.89
C ALA A 128 8.48 12.59 -17.93
N LEU A 129 7.43 12.24 -18.67
CA LEU A 129 6.77 13.13 -19.61
C LEU A 129 6.12 14.33 -18.89
N ILE A 130 5.44 14.10 -17.77
CA ILE A 130 4.79 15.16 -17.00
C ILE A 130 5.83 16.10 -16.37
N VAL A 131 6.82 15.55 -15.67
CA VAL A 131 7.88 16.34 -15.02
C VAL A 131 8.69 17.09 -16.07
N GLY A 132 9.06 16.42 -17.17
CA GLY A 132 9.78 17.03 -18.28
C GLY A 132 8.99 18.14 -18.97
N GLY A 133 7.71 17.88 -19.29
CA GLY A 133 6.84 18.82 -20.00
C GLY A 133 6.33 19.98 -19.14
N ALA A 134 6.20 19.79 -17.83
CA ALA A 134 5.73 20.83 -16.93
C ALA A 134 6.87 21.73 -16.40
N SER A 135 8.13 21.26 -16.43
CA SER A 135 9.28 22.04 -15.94
C SER A 135 9.41 23.45 -16.57
N PRO A 136 9.18 23.67 -17.88
CA PRO A 136 9.28 25.01 -18.48
C PRO A 136 8.15 25.94 -18.05
N LEU A 137 7.00 25.41 -17.63
CA LEU A 137 5.84 26.20 -17.19
C LEU A 137 6.06 26.79 -15.79
N PHE A 138 6.73 26.05 -14.91
CA PHE A 138 6.94 26.46 -13.52
C PHE A 138 8.25 27.21 -13.31
N ALA A 139 9.25 26.96 -14.17
CA ALA A 139 10.54 27.64 -14.10
C ALA A 139 11.12 27.79 -15.52
N PRO A 140 10.64 28.75 -16.32
CA PRO A 140 11.05 28.92 -17.71
C PRO A 140 12.55 29.17 -17.88
N THR A 141 13.22 29.72 -16.85
CA THR A 141 14.68 29.89 -16.80
C THR A 141 15.45 28.63 -16.40
N MET A 142 14.82 27.67 -15.72
CA MET A 142 15.44 26.38 -15.35
C MET A 142 15.42 25.34 -16.47
N ALA A 143 14.54 25.50 -17.48
CA ALA A 143 14.35 24.50 -18.53
C ALA A 143 15.60 24.25 -19.40
N LEU A 144 16.49 25.24 -19.52
CA LEU A 144 17.75 25.08 -20.28
C LEU A 144 18.95 24.70 -19.39
N THR A 145 18.88 24.95 -18.08
CA THR A 145 20.02 24.79 -17.15
C THR A 145 19.93 23.56 -16.24
N LEU A 146 18.76 22.91 -16.14
CA LEU A 146 18.68 21.60 -15.49
C LEU A 146 19.62 20.65 -16.23
N GLY A 147 20.73 20.31 -15.57
CA GLY A 147 21.64 19.30 -16.10
C GLY A 147 20.86 18.01 -16.32
N ILE A 148 21.18 17.30 -17.40
CA ILE A 148 20.61 15.97 -17.68
C ILE A 148 20.68 15.06 -16.43
N ALA A 149 21.72 15.24 -15.61
CA ALA A 149 21.89 14.58 -14.32
C ALA A 149 20.78 14.90 -13.29
N ASP A 150 20.40 16.16 -13.09
CA ASP A 150 19.36 16.55 -12.12
C ASP A 150 17.99 16.03 -12.54
N PHE A 151 17.70 16.10 -13.85
CA PHE A 151 16.49 15.52 -14.41
C PHE A 151 16.46 13.99 -14.19
N ALA A 152 17.54 13.29 -14.54
CA ALA A 152 17.65 11.84 -14.37
C ALA A 152 17.50 11.43 -12.89
N LEU A 153 18.13 12.16 -11.96
CA LEU A 153 17.99 11.93 -10.51
C LEU A 153 16.55 12.13 -10.04
N THR A 154 15.87 13.15 -10.54
CA THR A 154 14.47 13.43 -10.21
C THR A 154 13.55 12.32 -10.71
N ILE A 155 13.75 11.84 -11.94
CA ILE A 155 12.97 10.73 -12.51
C ILE A 155 13.23 9.43 -11.75
N LEU A 156 14.48 9.13 -11.43
CA LEU A 156 14.84 7.95 -10.63
C LEU A 156 14.21 8.01 -9.24
N GLY A 157 14.26 9.18 -8.61
CA GLY A 157 13.61 9.43 -7.33
C GLY A 157 12.10 9.22 -7.39
N ALA A 158 11.43 9.79 -8.39
CA ALA A 158 10.00 9.60 -8.60
C ALA A 158 9.64 8.13 -8.88
N ALA A 159 10.45 7.42 -9.66
CA ALA A 159 10.26 6.00 -9.93
C ALA A 159 10.36 5.16 -8.63
N ALA A 160 11.35 5.43 -7.79
CA ALA A 160 11.48 4.78 -6.49
C ALA A 160 10.28 5.10 -5.58
N ALA A 161 9.84 6.36 -5.55
CA ALA A 161 8.66 6.78 -4.78
C ALA A 161 7.39 6.03 -5.23
N LEU A 162 7.18 5.87 -6.54
CA LEU A 162 6.05 5.14 -7.11
C LEU A 162 6.06 3.65 -6.72
N VAL A 163 7.24 3.01 -6.69
CA VAL A 163 7.35 1.61 -6.26
C VAL A 163 7.01 1.47 -4.78
N ILE A 164 7.57 2.35 -3.94
CA ILE A 164 7.31 2.36 -2.49
C ILE A 164 5.82 2.61 -2.23
N ASP A 165 5.26 3.65 -2.84
CA ASP A 165 3.85 4.02 -2.75
C ASP A 165 2.95 2.85 -3.13
N HIS A 166 3.29 2.17 -4.22
CA HIS A 166 2.52 1.07 -4.73
C HIS A 166 2.46 -0.11 -3.74
N VAL A 167 3.61 -0.55 -3.24
CA VAL A 167 3.70 -1.66 -2.28
C VAL A 167 2.99 -1.31 -0.98
N GLN A 168 3.24 -0.11 -0.44
CA GLN A 168 2.67 0.31 0.84
C GLN A 168 1.17 0.59 0.74
N SER A 169 0.66 1.08 -0.39
CA SER A 169 -0.78 1.30 -0.60
C SER A 169 -1.58 -0.01 -0.68
N ILE A 170 -1.03 -1.07 -1.30
CA ILE A 170 -1.65 -2.41 -1.25
C ILE A 170 -1.72 -2.91 0.20
N ALA A 171 -0.61 -2.83 0.93
CA ALA A 171 -0.55 -3.29 2.31
C ALA A 171 -1.54 -2.50 3.18
N ALA A 172 -1.59 -1.17 3.01
CA ALA A 172 -2.54 -0.30 3.71
C ALA A 172 -3.99 -0.67 3.38
N ALA A 173 -4.30 -0.93 2.12
CA ALA A 173 -5.64 -1.34 1.71
C ALA A 173 -6.09 -2.65 2.40
N ALA A 174 -5.21 -3.65 2.45
CA ALA A 174 -5.49 -4.90 3.14
C ALA A 174 -5.70 -4.69 4.64
N LEU A 175 -4.83 -3.92 5.30
CA LEU A 175 -4.95 -3.60 6.73
C LEU A 175 -6.24 -2.82 7.03
N VAL A 176 -6.49 -1.72 6.32
CA VAL A 176 -7.71 -0.92 6.49
C VAL A 176 -8.97 -1.76 6.29
N GLY A 177 -8.98 -2.61 5.26
CA GLY A 177 -10.10 -3.52 5.01
C GLY A 177 -10.39 -4.46 6.18
N MET A 178 -9.35 -4.96 6.85
CA MET A 178 -9.49 -5.80 8.04
C MET A 178 -9.85 -4.98 9.30
N THR A 179 -9.25 -3.80 9.51
CA THR A 179 -9.47 -2.96 10.70
C THR A 179 -10.84 -2.28 10.72
N ALA A 180 -11.41 -1.98 9.55
CA ALA A 180 -12.70 -1.29 9.44
C ALA A 180 -13.85 -2.03 10.14
N ILE A 181 -13.71 -3.34 10.34
CA ILE A 181 -14.77 -4.25 10.75
C ILE A 181 -15.09 -4.15 12.25
N GLY A 182 -14.12 -3.86 13.11
CA GLY A 182 -14.42 -3.75 14.54
C GLY A 182 -14.99 -2.39 14.96
N PHE A 183 -15.20 -1.45 14.03
CA PHE A 183 -15.87 -0.18 14.35
C PHE A 183 -17.39 -0.27 14.31
N ASN A 184 -17.99 -1.16 13.50
CA ASN A 184 -19.44 -1.17 13.28
C ASN A 184 -19.98 -2.57 12.99
N ALA A 185 -21.21 -2.84 13.47
CA ALA A 185 -21.91 -4.10 13.19
C ALA A 185 -22.53 -4.15 11.79
N SER A 186 -22.86 -3.01 11.17
CA SER A 186 -23.53 -2.97 9.88
C SER A 186 -22.55 -2.92 8.69
N ARG A 187 -22.81 -3.72 7.65
CA ARG A 187 -22.03 -3.76 6.40
C ARG A 187 -21.82 -2.39 5.76
N VAL A 188 -22.89 -1.60 5.62
CA VAL A 188 -22.84 -0.30 4.93
C VAL A 188 -21.92 0.66 5.70
N ASN A 189 -22.05 0.70 7.03
CA ASN A 189 -21.21 1.56 7.86
C ASN A 189 -19.74 1.11 7.82
N THR A 190 -19.49 -0.20 7.77
CA THR A 190 -18.13 -0.76 7.62
C THR A 190 -17.44 -0.30 6.33
N GLN A 191 -18.17 -0.23 5.20
CA GLN A 191 -17.62 0.26 3.94
C GLN A 191 -17.31 1.76 3.99
N ILE A 192 -18.19 2.57 4.59
CA ILE A 192 -17.97 4.01 4.76
C ILE A 192 -16.76 4.27 5.65
N VAL A 193 -16.61 3.51 6.74
CA VAL A 193 -15.43 3.60 7.62
C VAL A 193 -14.16 3.19 6.89
N ALA A 194 -14.17 2.11 6.12
CA ALA A 194 -13.01 1.70 5.31
C ALA A 194 -12.61 2.80 4.30
N PHE A 195 -13.60 3.40 3.65
CA PHE A 195 -13.38 4.52 2.72
C PHE A 195 -12.76 5.71 3.42
N ALA A 196 -13.33 6.14 4.55
CA ALA A 196 -12.87 7.28 5.31
C ALA A 196 -11.46 7.05 5.84
N LEU A 197 -11.21 5.89 6.48
CA LEU A 197 -9.92 5.55 7.06
C LEU A 197 -8.82 5.50 5.99
N TYR A 198 -9.07 4.83 4.86
CA TYR A 198 -8.10 4.79 3.76
C TYR A 198 -7.82 6.18 3.20
N SER A 199 -8.87 6.97 2.93
CA SER A 199 -8.74 8.31 2.36
C SER A 199 -8.00 9.27 3.30
N SER A 200 -8.28 9.21 4.61
CA SER A 200 -7.57 10.00 5.63
C SER A 200 -6.09 9.65 5.70
N ILE A 201 -5.74 8.36 5.66
CA ILE A 201 -4.34 7.92 5.67
C ILE A 201 -3.58 8.44 4.45
N GLN A 202 -4.20 8.38 3.27
CA GLN A 202 -3.63 8.89 2.03
C GLN A 202 -3.44 10.40 2.11
N LEU A 203 -4.48 11.14 2.51
CA LEU A 203 -4.43 12.59 2.66
C LEU A 203 -3.33 13.04 3.63
N ILE A 204 -3.25 12.41 4.81
CA ILE A 204 -2.24 12.72 5.83
C ILE A 204 -0.83 12.45 5.29
N THR A 205 -0.62 11.31 4.61
CA THR A 205 0.69 10.98 4.04
C THR A 205 1.15 12.03 3.02
N TYR A 206 0.28 12.37 2.07
CA TYR A 206 0.63 13.34 1.04
C TYR A 206 0.80 14.74 1.60
N LEU A 207 -0.02 15.14 2.58
CA LEU A 207 0.11 16.44 3.23
C LEU A 207 1.44 16.57 3.99
N LEU A 208 1.81 15.55 4.77
CA LEU A 208 3.10 15.52 5.49
C LEU A 208 4.28 15.51 4.53
N THR A 209 4.21 14.72 3.46
CA THR A 209 5.27 14.66 2.44
C THR A 209 5.39 15.99 1.70
N LEU A 210 4.27 16.68 1.44
CA LEU A 210 4.26 18.00 0.82
C LEU A 210 4.93 19.03 1.73
N ILE A 211 4.48 19.13 2.99
CA ILE A 211 5.00 20.12 3.94
C ILE A 211 6.49 19.85 4.23
N ILE A 212 6.84 18.63 4.62
CA ILE A 212 8.22 18.32 5.02
C ILE A 212 9.14 18.27 3.80
N GLY A 213 8.72 17.57 2.74
CA GLY A 213 9.51 17.31 1.54
C GLY A 213 9.71 18.51 0.61
N PHE A 214 8.70 19.37 0.48
CA PHE A 214 8.71 20.45 -0.50
C PHE A 214 8.75 21.85 0.12
N VAL A 215 8.40 22.01 1.40
CA VAL A 215 8.50 23.31 2.08
C VAL A 215 9.70 23.37 3.02
N ILE A 216 9.83 22.42 3.94
CA ILE A 216 10.86 22.48 5.00
C ILE A 216 12.24 22.05 4.47
N LEU A 217 12.32 20.94 3.75
CA LEU A 217 13.58 20.36 3.28
C LEU A 217 14.40 21.29 2.37
N PRO A 218 13.82 21.98 1.36
CA PRO A 218 14.57 22.94 0.55
C PRO A 218 15.21 24.05 1.36
N VAL A 219 14.45 24.68 2.28
CA VAL A 219 14.97 25.73 3.16
C VAL A 219 16.15 25.23 4.00
N LEU A 220 16.07 24.00 4.49
CA LEU A 220 17.16 23.39 5.27
C LEU A 220 18.42 23.19 4.41
N VAL A 221 18.27 22.63 3.21
CA VAL A 221 19.41 22.38 2.28
C VAL A 221 20.06 23.70 1.84
N ASP A 222 19.26 24.71 1.54
CA ASP A 222 19.74 26.05 1.18
C ASP A 222 20.49 26.70 2.36
N SER A 223 19.98 26.55 3.59
CA SER A 223 20.64 27.09 4.80
C SER A 223 21.99 26.44 5.11
N LEU A 224 22.19 25.19 4.67
CA LEU A 224 23.45 24.46 4.77
C LEU A 224 24.44 24.85 3.65
N GLY A 225 24.05 25.70 2.70
CA GLY A 225 24.89 26.13 1.59
C GLY A 225 25.20 25.03 0.57
N ILE A 226 24.43 23.93 0.56
CA ILE A 226 24.59 22.85 -0.41
C ILE A 226 23.96 23.30 -1.73
N THR A 227 24.74 23.32 -2.81
CA THR A 227 24.29 23.81 -4.12
C THR A 227 24.58 22.80 -5.25
N GLY A 228 24.03 23.06 -6.43
CA GLY A 228 24.25 22.24 -7.63
C GLY A 228 23.63 20.84 -7.53
N THR A 229 24.24 19.87 -8.24
CA THR A 229 23.74 18.49 -8.34
C THR A 229 23.74 17.76 -6.99
N ALA A 230 24.63 18.13 -6.07
CA ALA A 230 24.65 17.59 -4.72
C ALA A 230 23.37 17.96 -3.94
N ALA A 231 22.89 19.20 -4.09
CA ALA A 231 21.63 19.63 -3.47
C ALA A 231 20.44 18.82 -4.01
N THR A 232 20.37 18.61 -5.34
CA THR A 232 19.33 17.79 -5.97
C THR A 232 19.33 16.37 -5.42
N PHE A 233 20.50 15.74 -5.36
CA PHE A 233 20.64 14.38 -4.83
C PHE A 233 20.17 14.28 -3.37
N VAL A 234 20.64 15.18 -2.50
CA VAL A 234 20.26 15.24 -1.08
C VAL A 234 18.75 15.45 -0.94
N LEU A 235 18.16 16.38 -1.71
CA LEU A 235 16.72 16.64 -1.67
C LEU A 235 15.89 15.45 -2.14
N VAL A 236 16.28 14.80 -3.23
CA VAL A 236 15.57 13.60 -3.74
C VAL A 236 15.64 12.46 -2.71
N ALA A 237 16.82 12.19 -2.16
CA ALA A 237 17.00 11.15 -1.15
C ALA A 237 16.21 11.45 0.13
N ALA A 238 16.26 12.69 0.63
CA ALA A 238 15.55 13.10 1.83
C ALA A 238 14.02 13.07 1.64
N ARG A 239 13.51 13.49 0.48
CA ARG A 239 12.08 13.39 0.14
C ARG A 239 11.61 11.94 0.09
N LEU A 240 12.39 11.07 -0.53
CA LEU A 240 12.11 9.63 -0.55
C LEU A 240 12.07 9.04 0.86
N LEU A 241 13.03 9.41 1.70
CA LEU A 241 13.09 8.94 3.07
C LEU A 241 11.84 9.39 3.85
N VAL A 242 11.51 10.68 3.81
CA VAL A 242 10.31 11.25 4.47
C VAL A 242 9.04 10.54 4.00
N PHE A 243 8.89 10.32 2.69
CA PHE A 243 7.75 9.63 2.13
C PHE A 243 7.67 8.17 2.61
N ALA A 244 8.78 7.43 2.56
CA ALA A 244 8.83 6.04 2.99
C ALA A 244 8.57 5.88 4.49
N THR A 245 9.15 6.76 5.33
CA THR A 245 9.02 6.69 6.78
C THR A 245 7.63 7.08 7.25
N THR A 246 7.01 8.11 6.66
CA THR A 246 5.64 8.53 7.02
C THR A 246 4.64 7.41 6.71
N ARG A 247 4.75 6.79 5.52
CA ARG A 247 3.96 5.61 5.15
C ARG A 247 4.19 4.43 6.07
N GLU A 248 5.46 4.14 6.39
CA GLU A 248 5.80 3.02 7.28
C GLU A 248 5.18 3.20 8.66
N MET A 249 5.26 4.40 9.21
CA MET A 249 4.71 4.73 10.52
C MET A 249 3.17 4.54 10.56
N LEU A 250 2.47 4.90 9.50
CA LEU A 250 1.03 4.69 9.36
C LEU A 250 0.67 3.21 9.20
N LEU A 251 1.46 2.42 8.48
CA LEU A 251 1.27 0.97 8.38
C LEU A 251 1.50 0.27 9.72
N VAL A 252 2.52 0.70 10.45
CA VAL A 252 2.80 0.21 11.80
C VAL A 252 1.62 0.54 12.73
N LEU A 253 1.10 1.76 12.69
CA LEU A 253 -0.07 2.16 13.48
C LEU A 253 -1.32 1.33 13.14
N LEU A 254 -1.62 1.16 11.84
CA LEU A 254 -2.71 0.32 11.37
C LEU A 254 -2.56 -1.14 11.84
N TRP A 255 -1.35 -1.67 11.78
CA TRP A 255 -1.05 -3.01 12.24
C TRP A 255 -1.31 -3.15 13.74
N TYR A 256 -0.84 -2.20 14.56
CA TYR A 256 -1.10 -2.20 15.99
C TYR A 256 -2.60 -2.15 16.30
N TRP A 257 -3.35 -1.26 15.64
CA TRP A 257 -4.81 -1.19 15.81
C TRP A 257 -5.52 -2.47 15.39
N LEU A 258 -5.08 -3.10 14.29
CA LEU A 258 -5.64 -4.39 13.86
C LEU A 258 -5.38 -5.48 14.90
N VAL A 259 -4.15 -5.57 15.42
CA VAL A 259 -3.79 -6.56 16.44
C VAL A 259 -4.56 -6.32 17.73
N GLU A 260 -4.71 -5.07 18.18
CA GLU A 260 -5.49 -4.72 19.37
C GLU A 260 -6.97 -5.07 19.21
N GLN A 261 -7.56 -4.77 18.04
CA GLN A 261 -8.96 -5.02 17.75
C GLN A 261 -9.29 -6.52 17.61
N VAL A 262 -8.39 -7.28 16.99
CA VAL A 262 -8.57 -8.72 16.78
C VAL A 262 -8.16 -9.54 18.01
N ASN A 263 -7.28 -8.99 18.85
CA ASN A 263 -6.68 -9.63 20.02
C ASN A 263 -6.19 -11.07 19.72
N PRO A 264 -5.36 -11.28 18.68
CA PRO A 264 -4.88 -12.60 18.30
C PRO A 264 -3.86 -13.15 19.30
N ASP A 265 -3.61 -14.45 19.24
CA ASP A 265 -2.48 -15.06 19.96
C ASP A 265 -1.17 -14.38 19.49
N PRO A 266 -0.25 -13.97 20.38
CA PRO A 266 1.07 -13.46 20.00
C PRO A 266 1.82 -14.33 18.98
N LEU A 267 1.64 -15.66 19.00
CA LEU A 267 2.21 -16.57 18.02
C LEU A 267 1.57 -16.41 16.63
N GLU A 268 0.26 -16.18 16.56
CA GLU A 268 -0.47 -15.92 15.32
C GLU A 268 0.02 -14.63 14.66
N ALA A 269 0.08 -13.53 15.40
CA ALA A 269 0.58 -12.24 14.91
C ALA A 269 2.04 -12.34 14.44
N ARG A 270 2.90 -13.06 15.19
CA ARG A 270 4.28 -13.34 14.80
C ARG A 270 4.37 -14.25 13.59
N SER A 271 3.48 -15.21 13.40
CA SER A 271 3.51 -16.12 12.26
C SER A 271 3.30 -15.38 10.94
N LEU A 272 2.43 -14.36 10.92
CA LEU A 272 2.15 -13.57 9.72
C LEU A 272 3.33 -12.69 9.30
N ILE A 273 3.99 -12.03 10.26
CA ILE A 273 5.18 -11.19 9.98
C ILE A 273 6.45 -12.05 9.83
N GLY A 274 6.59 -13.09 10.65
CA GLY A 274 7.80 -13.88 10.85
C GLY A 274 8.02 -15.03 9.86
N ASN A 275 6.97 -15.59 9.23
CA ASN A 275 7.13 -16.67 8.22
C ASN A 275 7.80 -16.24 6.91
N THR A 276 8.35 -15.03 6.85
CA THR A 276 9.01 -14.54 5.64
C THR A 276 10.42 -15.12 5.42
N GLY A 277 10.99 -15.90 6.37
CA GLY A 277 12.36 -16.42 6.22
C GLY A 277 12.77 -17.75 6.88
N LEU A 278 12.17 -18.23 7.97
CA LEU A 278 12.84 -19.25 8.81
C LEU A 278 12.15 -20.64 8.94
N SER A 279 10.88 -20.79 8.54
CA SER A 279 10.15 -22.07 8.74
C SER A 279 10.43 -23.15 7.68
N ARG A 280 11.16 -22.84 6.59
CA ARG A 280 11.48 -23.83 5.55
C ARG A 280 12.62 -24.79 5.90
N ALA A 281 13.32 -24.59 7.02
CA ALA A 281 14.48 -25.42 7.37
C ALA A 281 14.17 -26.62 8.30
N SER A 282 12.99 -26.72 8.91
CA SER A 282 12.72 -27.79 9.90
C SER A 282 11.73 -28.88 9.46
N GLY A 283 11.22 -28.84 8.22
CA GLY A 283 10.16 -29.76 7.76
C GLY A 283 10.61 -30.89 6.82
N ASP A 284 11.82 -30.86 6.27
CA ASP A 284 12.23 -31.75 5.16
C ASP A 284 13.17 -32.90 5.59
N ARG A 285 13.26 -33.22 6.88
CA ARG A 285 13.94 -34.43 7.38
C ARG A 285 13.06 -35.24 8.33
N MET A 286 11.93 -35.72 7.81
CA MET A 286 11.36 -36.99 8.28
C MET A 286 11.28 -37.92 7.08
N THR A 287 12.45 -38.30 6.58
CA THR A 287 12.60 -39.55 5.82
C THR A 287 12.29 -40.68 6.80
N VAL A 288 11.07 -41.21 6.68
CA VAL A 288 10.65 -42.47 7.27
C VAL A 288 11.48 -43.57 6.59
N HIS A 289 12.34 -44.22 7.36
CA HIS A 289 12.86 -45.56 7.07
C HIS A 289 11.97 -46.58 7.75
#